data_AF-A0A392S9R8-F1
#
_entry.id   AF-A0A392S9R8-F1
#
_cell.length_a   1.000
_cell.length_b   1.000
_cell.length_c   1.000
_cell.angle_alpha   90.00
_cell.angle_beta   90.00
_cell.angle_gamma   90.00
#
_symmetry.space_group_name_H-M   'P 1'
#
loop_
_entity.id
_entity.type
_entity.pdbx_description
1 polymer ?
#
loop_
_entity_poly.entity_id
_entity_poly.type
_entity_poly.pdbx_seq_one_letter_code
_entity_poly.pdbx_strand_id
1 'polypeptide(L)'
;LLAITIPHWEFLEKLKEELNQDAEIQELVRKVNDDHELHKDFQLIKGMLYFKGRLYIPSSSSFKTVLLEEFHATPVGGHSGIQRTY
;
A
#
# COMPACT_ATOMS: atom_id res chain seq x y z
N LEU A 1 -25.74 5.06 -12.68
CA LEU A 1 -24.63 5.13 -11.69
C LEU A 1 -23.36 5.40 -12.46
N LEU A 2 -22.85 6.63 -12.41
CA LEU A 2 -21.56 6.98 -12.99
C LEU A 2 -20.49 6.46 -12.04
N ALA A 3 -19.91 5.30 -12.35
CA ALA A 3 -18.69 4.88 -11.68
C ALA A 3 -17.56 5.75 -12.22
N ILE A 4 -17.14 6.75 -11.44
CA ILE A 4 -15.91 7.47 -11.70
C ILE A 4 -14.79 6.53 -11.27
N THR A 5 -14.21 5.80 -12.22
CA THR A 5 -13.01 5.02 -11.96
C THR A 5 -11.85 6.00 -11.86
N ILE A 6 -11.23 6.13 -10.69
CA ILE A 6 -9.96 6.85 -10.59
C ILE A 6 -8.96 6.05 -11.43
N PRO A 7 -8.21 6.69 -12.36
CA PRO A 7 -7.20 5.97 -13.10
C PRO A 7 -6.20 5.36 -12.12
N HIS A 8 -5.94 4.06 -12.25
CA HIS A 8 -5.10 3.28 -11.34
C HIS A 8 -3.71 3.91 -11.08
N TRP A 9 -3.20 4.66 -12.05
CA TRP A 9 -1.96 5.42 -11.93
C TRP A 9 -2.06 6.57 -10.90
N GLU A 10 -3.11 7.39 -10.96
CA GLU A 10 -3.33 8.51 -10.04
C GLU A 10 -3.50 8.00 -8.60
N PHE A 11 -4.17 6.85 -8.45
CA PHE A 11 -4.29 6.18 -7.16
C PHE A 11 -2.93 5.79 -6.56
N LEU A 12 -2.06 5.16 -7.37
CA LEU A 12 -0.72 4.76 -6.94
C LEU A 12 0.17 5.95 -6.61
N GLU A 13 0.04 7.07 -7.33
CA GLU A 13 0.77 8.30 -7.03
C GLU A 13 0.33 8.90 -5.69
N LYS A 14 -0.98 9.01 -5.45
CA LYS A 14 -1.50 9.50 -4.16
C LYS A 14 -1.10 8.60 -2.99
N LEU A 15 -1.16 7.29 -3.18
CA LEU A 15 -0.68 6.31 -2.20
C LEU A 15 0.79 6.54 -1.87
N LYS A 16 1.61 6.70 -2.91
CA LYS A 16 3.04 6.94 -2.75
C LYS A 16 3.32 8.27 -2.05
N GLU A 17 2.57 9.32 -2.35
CA GLU A 17 2.69 10.63 -1.69
C GLU A 17 2.35 10.52 -0.19
N GLU A 18 1.23 9.90 0.17
CA GLU A 18 0.84 9.70 1.58
C GLU A 18 1.90 8.90 2.34
N LEU A 19 2.31 7.75 1.80
CA LEU A 19 3.30 6.89 2.46
C LEU A 19 4.65 7.62 2.63
N ASN A 20 5.02 8.50 1.70
CA ASN A 20 6.24 9.28 1.83
C ASN A 20 6.14 10.40 2.88
N GLN A 21 4.94 10.85 3.23
CA GLN A 21 4.73 11.86 4.26
C GLN A 21 4.52 11.26 5.65
N ASP A 22 4.25 9.97 5.75
CA ASP A 22 4.02 9.28 7.02
C ASP A 22 5.31 9.13 7.84
N ALA A 23 5.27 9.63 9.08
CA ALA A 23 6.44 9.65 9.96
C ALA A 23 6.89 8.24 10.41
N GLU A 24 5.98 7.29 10.54
CA GLU A 24 6.30 5.89 10.87
C GLU A 24 7.07 5.25 9.71
N ILE A 25 6.60 5.46 8.47
CA ILE A 25 7.30 5.01 7.26
C ILE A 25 8.70 5.62 7.21
N GLN A 26 8.83 6.94 7.38
CA GLN A 26 10.14 7.60 7.27
C GLN A 26 11.11 7.13 8.36
N GLU A 27 10.63 6.91 9.58
CA GLU A 27 11.45 6.33 10.65
C GLU A 27 11.89 4.90 10.31
N LEU A 28 10.99 4.08 9.79
CA LEU A 28 11.28 2.70 9.42
C LEU A 28 12.26 2.63 8.24
N VAL A 29 12.10 3.49 7.24
CA VAL A 29 13.06 3.65 6.13
C VAL A 29 14.44 4.02 6.66
N ARG A 30 14.52 4.93 7.64
CA ARG A 30 15.79 5.28 8.27
C ARG A 30 16.43 4.08 8.98
N LYS A 31 15.65 3.33 9.77
CA LYS A 31 16.12 2.12 10.46
C LYS A 31 16.60 1.04 9.50
N VAL A 32 15.88 0.82 8.40
CA VAL A 32 16.25 -0.15 7.36
C VAL A 32 17.55 0.23 6.65
N ASN A 33 17.79 1.53 6.45
CA ASN A 33 19.03 2.03 5.86
C ASN A 33 20.21 2.03 6.84
N ASP A 34 19.96 2.22 8.14
CA ASP A 34 20.97 2.25 9.18
C ASP A 34 21.48 0.83 9.52
N ASP A 35 20.56 -0.14 9.65
CA ASP A 35 20.88 -1.53 9.95
C ASP A 35 20.10 -2.50 9.05
N HIS A 36 20.70 -2.80 7.89
CA HIS A 36 20.08 -3.71 6.93
C HIS A 36 20.00 -5.16 7.44
N GLU A 37 20.91 -5.60 8.31
CA GLU A 37 20.94 -6.99 8.79
C GLU A 37 19.77 -7.27 9.76
N LEU A 38 19.44 -6.32 10.62
CA LEU A 38 18.27 -6.38 11.50
C LEU A 38 16.94 -6.25 10.74
N HIS A 39 16.97 -5.64 9.56
CA HIS A 39 15.79 -5.34 8.74
C HIS A 39 15.79 -6.05 7.38
N LYS A 40 16.43 -7.23 7.26
CA LYS A 40 16.55 -7.99 6.00
C LYS A 40 15.24 -8.35 5.28
N ASP A 41 14.14 -8.42 6.03
CA ASP A 41 12.82 -8.68 5.48
C ASP A 41 12.19 -7.44 4.80
N PHE A 42 12.78 -6.26 5.03
CA PHE A 42 12.36 -5.01 4.43
C PHE A 42 13.14 -4.69 3.16
N GLN A 43 12.44 -4.13 2.18
CA GLN A 43 13.00 -3.72 0.90
C GLN A 43 12.46 -2.35 0.53
N LEU A 44 13.35 -1.42 0.19
CA LEU A 44 12.96 -0.12 -0.37
C LEU A 44 13.01 -0.20 -1.90
N ILE A 45 11.84 -0.16 -2.55
CA ILE A 45 11.72 -0.29 -4.01
C ILE A 45 11.03 0.96 -4.55
N LYS A 46 11.74 1.74 -5.38
CA LYS A 46 11.23 2.98 -6.01
C LYS A 46 10.61 3.98 -5.02
N GLY A 47 11.16 4.04 -3.80
CA GLY A 47 10.69 4.92 -2.73
C GLY A 47 9.46 4.40 -1.98
N MET A 48 9.13 3.13 -2.11
CA MET A 48 8.09 2.48 -1.31
C MET A 48 8.69 1.34 -0.50
N LEU A 49 8.23 1.20 0.74
CA LEU A 49 8.72 0.18 1.65
C LEU A 49 7.91 -1.11 1.50
N TYR A 50 8.60 -2.23 1.37
CA TYR A 50 8.03 -3.57 1.28
C TYR A 50 8.50 -4.41 2.46
N PHE A 51 7.62 -5.23 3.01
CA PHE A 51 7.94 -6.26 4.00
C PHE A 51 7.61 -7.63 3.41
N LYS A 52 8.63 -8.50 3.29
CA LYS A 52 8.50 -9.85 2.72
C LYS A 52 7.80 -9.85 1.35
N GLY A 53 8.18 -8.89 0.49
CA GLY A 53 7.64 -8.74 -0.86
C GLY A 53 6.24 -8.12 -0.95
N ARG A 54 5.66 -7.66 0.16
CA ARG A 54 4.34 -6.97 0.19
C ARG A 54 4.52 -5.52 0.55
N LEU A 55 3.75 -4.62 -0.08
CA LEU A 55 3.78 -3.20 0.25
C LEU A 55 3.40 -3.02 1.72
N TYR A 56 4.25 -2.32 2.47
CA TYR A 56 4.01 -2.00 3.87
C TYR A 56 3.10 -0.77 3.95
N ILE A 57 1.94 -0.94 4.59
CA ILE A 57 0.97 0.13 4.85
C ILE A 57 0.83 0.26 6.37
N PRO A 58 1.12 1.44 6.96
CA PRO A 58 1.01 1.67 8.40
C PRO A 58 -0.38 1.34 8.92
N SER A 59 -0.49 0.88 10.16
CA SER A 59 -1.81 0.61 10.75
C SER A 59 -2.70 1.85 10.86
N SER A 60 -2.09 3.01 11.01
CA SER A 60 -2.72 4.33 11.06
C SER A 60 -3.17 4.87 9.70
N SER A 61 -2.68 4.30 8.58
CA SER A 61 -2.97 4.84 7.26
C SER A 61 -4.46 4.72 6.93
N SER A 62 -5.09 5.87 6.71
CA SER A 62 -6.48 5.96 6.25
C SER A 62 -6.68 5.35 4.86
N PHE A 63 -5.59 5.18 4.11
CA PHE A 63 -5.59 4.60 2.78
C PHE A 63 -5.93 3.11 2.74
N LYS A 64 -5.91 2.40 3.89
CA LYS A 64 -6.42 1.04 3.96
C LYS A 64 -7.87 0.95 3.51
N THR A 65 -8.70 1.91 3.94
CA THR A 65 -10.12 1.97 3.55
C THR A 65 -10.24 2.24 2.06
N VAL A 66 -9.45 3.18 1.52
CA VAL A 66 -9.44 3.50 0.09
C VAL A 66 -8.98 2.31 -0.76
N LEU A 67 -7.94 1.59 -0.33
CA LEU A 67 -7.51 0.34 -0.97
C LEU A 67 -8.65 -0.68 -1.00
N LEU A 68 -9.28 -0.94 0.14
CA LEU A 68 -10.39 -1.88 0.21
C LEU A 68 -11.55 -1.44 -0.68
N GLU A 69 -11.94 -0.16 -0.64
CA GLU A 69 -12.99 0.41 -1.48
C GLU A 69 -12.67 0.29 -2.96
N GLU A 70 -11.47 0.62 -3.44
CA GLU A 70 -11.11 0.47 -4.86
C GLU A 70 -11.17 -1.00 -5.30
N PHE A 71 -10.67 -1.94 -4.48
CA PHE A 71 -10.71 -3.38 -4.80
C PHE A 71 -12.12 -3.98 -4.67
N HIS A 72 -13.03 -3.38 -3.90
CA HIS A 72 -14.43 -3.79 -3.77
C HIS A 72 -15.39 -3.09 -4.75
N ALA A 73 -15.08 -1.85 -5.15
CA ALA A 73 -15.90 -1.00 -6.01
C ALA A 73 -15.63 -1.22 -7.50
N THR A 74 -14.51 -1.87 -7.86
CA THR A 74 -14.23 -2.24 -9.25
C THR A 74 -15.08 -3.44 -9.65
N PRO A 75 -16.04 -3.34 -10.60
CA PRO A 75 -16.76 -4.49 -11.13
C PRO A 75 -15.89 -5.20 -12.17
N VAL A 76 -14.68 -5.61 -11.80
CA VAL A 76 -13.87 -6.53 -12.61
C VAL A 76 -14.05 -7.91 -12.00
N GLY A 77 -15.13 -8.56 -12.44
CA GLY A 77 -15.24 -10.00 -12.37
C GLY A 77 -14.14 -10.63 -13.22
N GLY A 78 -13.31 -11.47 -12.60
CA GLY A 78 -12.34 -12.27 -13.33
C GLY A 78 -11.26 -12.90 -12.45
N HIS A 79 -11.57 -14.06 -11.86
CA HIS A 79 -10.65 -15.06 -11.32
C HIS A 79 -9.64 -14.62 -10.24
N SER A 80 -10.10 -14.55 -8.99
CA SER A 80 -9.53 -15.35 -7.89
C SER A 80 -10.44 -15.21 -6.68
N GLY A 81 -10.97 -16.35 -6.22
CA GLY A 81 -11.96 -16.41 -5.17
C GLY A 81 -11.46 -15.79 -3.86
N ILE A 82 -12.10 -14.71 -3.43
CA ILE A 82 -12.07 -14.30 -2.03
C ILE A 82 -13.41 -14.73 -1.44
N GLN A 83 -13.36 -15.80 -0.66
CA GLN A 83 -14.48 -16.23 0.18
C GLN A 83 -14.74 -15.12 1.21
N ARG A 84 -15.97 -14.62 1.20
CA ARG A 84 -16.45 -13.60 2.13
C ARG A 84 -16.37 -14.13 3.56
N THR A 85 -15.83 -13.35 4.48
CA THR A 85 -16.17 -13.47 5.90
C THR A 85 -17.02 -12.25 6.28
N TYR A 86 -18.23 -12.54 6.74
CA TYR A 86 -19.21 -11.57 7.26
C TYR A 86 -18.84 -11.11 8.67
#